data_AF-T1ECJ7-F1
#
_entry.id   AF-T1ECJ7-F1
#
_cell.length_a   1.000
_cell.length_b   1.000
_cell.length_c   1.000
_cell.angle_alpha   90.00
_cell.angle_beta   90.00
_cell.angle_gamma   90.00
#
_symmetry.space_group_name_H-M   'P 1'
#
loop_
_entity.id
_entity.type
_entity.pdbx_description
1 polymer ?
#
loop_
_entity_poly.entity_id
_entity_poly.type
_entity_poly.pdbx_seq_one_letter_code
_entity_poly.pdbx_strand_id
1 'polypeptide(L)'
;MKIVNYYFFTIWVKKLSGMKKENYMKRINILLFMLCILSILVCKQGVTNKSNKKIDAAQREVIQPGLNSKLVAPVQKKLPPVPPPIKREGGVHIVQEMIDNPPPVRTNLKVTKIETVDQAYDILSSLVTKYEDSLNNERIEFADNEEMYGLLYDAALRSLKDSDKRDEVFAALGHDIAVIDKLDDILDLIFVDETVYSVVIKNLFEELLEITEITEEVFSEILSKEGLNKLKKKGMDVILKTYSDVTKFIETRERLIGKLKNQIMLAGGSDDRQFVIDQLDEIRRHGAGFQVEISTMISLSSKIRRVVERN
;
A
#
# COMPACT_ATOMS: atom_id res chain seq x y z
N MET A 1 6.83 -15.20 -20.17
CA MET A 1 5.70 -14.61 -20.93
C MET A 1 4.37 -15.15 -20.41
N LYS A 2 3.94 -14.71 -19.21
CA LYS A 2 2.65 -15.03 -18.57
C LYS A 2 2.34 -14.00 -17.45
N ILE A 3 2.26 -12.69 -17.75
CA ILE A 3 1.86 -11.66 -16.76
C ILE A 3 1.01 -10.56 -17.43
N VAL A 4 0.06 -10.96 -18.29
CA VAL A 4 -0.88 -10.00 -18.92
C VAL A 4 -2.34 -10.30 -18.51
N ASN A 5 -2.58 -11.30 -17.66
CA ASN A 5 -3.94 -11.82 -17.44
C ASN A 5 -4.65 -11.33 -16.16
N TYR A 6 -3.98 -10.61 -15.26
CA TYR A 6 -4.61 -10.21 -13.98
C TYR A 6 -5.42 -8.90 -14.07
N TYR A 7 -4.99 -7.92 -14.88
CA TYR A 7 -5.78 -6.71 -15.14
C TYR A 7 -7.12 -6.98 -15.85
N PHE A 8 -7.21 -8.09 -16.60
CA PHE A 8 -8.48 -8.55 -17.16
C PHE A 8 -9.42 -9.10 -16.09
N PHE A 9 -8.91 -9.60 -14.96
CA PHE A 9 -9.73 -10.26 -13.95
C PHE A 9 -10.51 -9.26 -13.09
N THR A 10 -9.88 -8.16 -12.67
CA THR A 10 -10.55 -7.10 -11.88
C THR A 10 -11.60 -6.35 -12.69
N ILE A 11 -11.31 -6.04 -13.97
CA ILE A 11 -12.28 -5.46 -14.91
C ILE A 11 -13.44 -6.44 -15.20
N TRP A 12 -13.16 -7.76 -15.26
CA TRP A 12 -14.19 -8.77 -15.46
C TRP A 12 -15.09 -8.96 -14.23
N VAL A 13 -14.54 -8.90 -13.02
CA VAL A 13 -15.30 -8.94 -11.76
C VAL A 13 -16.22 -7.71 -11.63
N LYS A 14 -15.74 -6.50 -11.98
CA LYS A 14 -16.54 -5.26 -11.99
C LYS A 14 -17.65 -5.28 -13.07
N LYS A 15 -17.50 -6.05 -14.15
CA LYS A 15 -18.53 -6.26 -15.19
C LYS A 15 -19.58 -7.31 -14.79
N LEU A 16 -19.26 -8.20 -13.86
CA LEU A 16 -20.18 -9.23 -13.34
C LEU A 16 -21.15 -8.70 -12.28
N SER A 17 -20.74 -7.68 -11.50
CA SER A 17 -21.58 -7.05 -10.47
C SER A 17 -22.76 -6.25 -11.04
N GLY A 18 -22.76 -5.96 -12.35
CA GLY A 18 -23.85 -5.28 -13.05
C GLY A 18 -24.96 -6.18 -13.64
N MET A 19 -24.88 -7.52 -13.51
CA MET A 19 -25.89 -8.44 -14.08
C MET A 19 -26.98 -8.84 -13.06
N LYS A 20 -28.24 -8.84 -13.51
CA LYS A 20 -29.43 -9.22 -12.72
C LYS A 20 -29.23 -10.53 -11.94
N LYS A 21 -29.53 -10.47 -10.64
CA LYS A 21 -29.32 -11.47 -9.58
C LYS A 21 -29.74 -12.91 -9.91
N GLU A 22 -30.74 -13.11 -10.77
CA GLU A 22 -31.21 -14.46 -11.17
C GLU A 22 -30.28 -15.21 -12.13
N ASN A 23 -29.49 -14.51 -12.96
CA ASN A 23 -28.53 -15.14 -13.87
C ASN A 23 -27.19 -15.45 -13.17
N TYR A 24 -26.92 -14.79 -12.04
CA TYR A 24 -25.69 -14.92 -11.27
C TYR A 24 -25.60 -16.28 -10.54
N MET A 25 -26.68 -16.69 -9.85
CA MET A 25 -26.70 -17.94 -9.09
C MET A 25 -26.61 -19.19 -9.97
N LYS A 26 -27.22 -19.18 -11.16
CA LYS A 26 -27.15 -20.32 -12.10
C LYS A 26 -25.74 -20.51 -12.66
N ARG A 27 -25.01 -19.43 -12.95
CA ARG A 27 -23.65 -19.50 -13.50
C ARG A 27 -22.61 -19.86 -12.46
N ILE A 28 -22.78 -19.41 -11.21
CA ILE A 28 -21.90 -19.79 -10.10
C ILE A 28 -22.05 -21.27 -9.74
N ASN A 29 -23.28 -21.79 -9.71
CA ASN A 29 -23.48 -23.22 -9.48
C ASN A 29 -22.85 -24.08 -10.57
N ILE A 30 -22.89 -23.65 -11.84
CA ILE A 30 -22.23 -24.36 -12.95
C ILE A 30 -20.70 -24.30 -12.81
N LEU A 31 -20.13 -23.14 -12.43
CA LEU A 31 -18.69 -22.99 -12.23
C LEU A 31 -18.17 -23.80 -11.03
N LEU A 32 -18.90 -23.81 -9.93
CA LEU A 32 -18.60 -24.66 -8.77
C LEU A 32 -18.70 -26.14 -9.12
N PHE A 33 -19.69 -26.55 -9.92
CA PHE A 33 -19.81 -27.93 -10.38
C PHE A 33 -18.64 -28.36 -11.28
N MET A 34 -18.17 -27.47 -12.17
CA MET A 34 -17.00 -27.73 -13.03
C MET A 34 -15.69 -27.78 -12.22
N LEU A 35 -15.53 -26.93 -11.20
CA LEU A 35 -14.40 -26.99 -10.26
C LEU A 35 -14.38 -28.29 -9.44
N CYS A 36 -15.54 -28.79 -9.02
CA CYS A 36 -15.67 -30.08 -8.34
C CYS A 36 -15.33 -31.27 -9.25
N ILE A 37 -15.61 -31.20 -10.56
CA ILE A 37 -15.23 -32.26 -11.50
C ILE A 37 -13.71 -32.25 -11.75
N LEU A 38 -13.09 -31.06 -11.80
CA LEU A 38 -11.64 -30.93 -11.99
C LEU A 38 -10.84 -31.42 -10.78
N SER A 39 -11.32 -31.25 -9.55
CA SER A 39 -10.65 -31.78 -8.35
C SER A 39 -10.67 -33.31 -8.27
N ILE A 40 -11.71 -33.96 -8.78
CA ILE A 40 -11.79 -35.42 -8.87
C ILE A 40 -10.79 -35.97 -9.91
N LEU A 41 -10.49 -35.23 -10.98
CA LEU A 41 -9.54 -35.64 -12.02
C LEU A 41 -8.07 -35.50 -11.58
N VAL A 42 -7.75 -34.55 -10.69
CA VAL A 42 -6.38 -34.35 -10.18
C VAL A 42 -5.99 -35.42 -9.14
N CYS A 43 -6.95 -36.03 -8.44
CA CYS A 43 -6.68 -37.09 -7.46
C CYS A 43 -6.33 -38.47 -8.05
N LYS A 44 -6.26 -38.63 -9.39
CA LYS A 44 -6.04 -39.96 -10.02
C LYS A 44 -4.64 -40.19 -10.62
N GLN A 45 -3.66 -39.32 -10.36
CA GLN A 45 -2.29 -39.46 -10.91
C GLN A 45 -1.17 -39.44 -9.86
N GLY A 46 -1.36 -40.14 -8.73
CA GLY A 46 -0.31 -40.27 -7.72
C GLY A 46 -0.32 -41.61 -6.99
N VAL A 47 -0.08 -42.71 -7.70
CA VAL A 47 0.24 -44.01 -7.09
C VAL A 47 1.40 -44.68 -7.83
N THR A 48 2.30 -45.28 -7.03
CA THR A 48 3.55 -46.02 -7.31
C THR A 48 4.80 -45.12 -7.28
N ASN A 49 5.84 -45.33 -6.47
CA ASN A 49 6.38 -46.56 -5.87
C ASN A 49 7.07 -46.35 -4.50
N LYS A 50 7.05 -47.42 -3.68
CA LYS A 50 7.80 -47.66 -2.44
C LYS A 50 9.31 -47.85 -2.69
N SER A 51 10.17 -47.46 -1.73
CA SER A 51 10.99 -48.42 -0.95
C SER A 51 11.81 -47.77 0.19
N ASN A 52 11.55 -48.23 1.42
CA ASN A 52 12.47 -48.59 2.52
C ASN A 52 13.81 -47.85 2.74
N LYS A 53 14.02 -47.32 3.97
CA LYS A 53 14.93 -47.94 4.96
C LYS A 53 14.89 -47.31 6.37
N LYS A 54 14.70 -48.21 7.35
CA LYS A 54 15.25 -48.27 8.72
C LYS A 54 14.91 -47.18 9.75
N ILE A 55 13.96 -47.58 10.59
CA ILE A 55 13.89 -47.28 12.04
C ILE A 55 14.92 -48.20 12.72
N ASP A 56 15.75 -47.65 13.59
CA ASP A 56 16.39 -48.39 14.69
C ASP A 56 16.15 -47.62 15.99
N ALA A 57 15.69 -48.35 16.99
CA ALA A 57 15.27 -47.90 18.31
C ALA A 57 16.34 -48.23 19.35
N ALA A 58 16.62 -47.29 20.26
CA ALA A 58 17.35 -47.43 21.53
C ALA A 58 17.65 -45.99 22.01
N GLN A 59 17.37 -45.49 23.21
CA GLN A 59 17.06 -46.06 24.51
C GLN A 59 16.19 -45.05 25.29
N ARG A 60 15.17 -45.56 25.98
CA ARG A 60 14.63 -44.96 27.20
C ARG A 60 15.52 -45.43 28.35
N GLU A 61 16.01 -44.54 29.20
CA GLU A 61 16.14 -44.84 30.62
C GLU A 61 15.54 -43.70 31.44
N VAL A 62 14.58 -44.12 32.26
CA VAL A 62 13.90 -43.38 33.30
C VAL A 62 14.61 -43.75 34.60
N ILE A 63 15.17 -42.78 35.32
CA ILE A 63 15.42 -42.89 36.77
C ILE A 63 15.07 -41.55 37.41
N GLN A 64 14.01 -41.54 38.23
CA GLN A 64 13.74 -40.50 39.25
C GLN A 64 14.39 -40.92 40.60
N PRO A 65 14.14 -40.23 41.74
CA PRO A 65 14.80 -39.02 42.22
C PRO A 65 15.50 -39.25 43.58
N GLY A 66 16.45 -38.39 43.95
CA GLY A 66 17.13 -38.45 45.26
C GLY A 66 17.35 -37.07 45.86
N LEU A 67 16.53 -36.73 46.86
CA LEU A 67 16.69 -35.60 47.77
C LEU A 67 18.04 -35.71 48.50
N ASN A 68 18.81 -34.61 48.62
CA ASN A 68 19.38 -34.13 49.88
C ASN A 68 20.19 -32.82 49.72
N SER A 69 19.71 -31.81 50.45
CA SER A 69 20.41 -30.71 51.15
C SER A 69 21.74 -30.15 50.63
N LYS A 70 21.72 -28.86 50.29
CA LYS A 70 22.37 -27.79 51.09
C LYS A 70 22.09 -26.42 50.48
N LEU A 71 21.58 -25.50 51.31
CA LEU A 71 21.54 -24.08 51.05
C LEU A 71 22.95 -23.56 50.78
N VAL A 72 23.15 -22.90 49.64
CA VAL A 72 24.20 -21.88 49.44
C VAL A 72 23.54 -20.74 48.66
N ALA A 73 23.51 -19.56 49.28
CA ALA A 73 22.99 -18.33 48.69
C ALA A 73 23.85 -17.88 47.49
N PRO A 74 23.27 -17.33 46.41
CA PRO A 74 24.05 -16.70 45.36
C PRO A 74 24.50 -15.30 45.78
N VAL A 75 25.81 -15.10 45.70
CA VAL A 75 26.53 -13.84 45.84
C VAL A 75 26.00 -12.80 44.85
N GLN A 76 25.58 -11.64 45.36
CA GLN A 76 25.27 -10.46 44.57
C GLN A 76 26.53 -9.99 43.82
N LYS A 77 26.53 -10.07 42.48
CA LYS A 77 27.45 -9.29 41.64
C LYS A 77 26.92 -7.86 41.54
N LYS A 78 27.67 -6.90 42.10
CA LYS A 78 27.51 -5.47 41.86
C LYS A 78 27.65 -5.19 40.35
N LEU A 79 26.63 -4.59 39.72
CA LEU A 79 26.78 -3.92 38.44
C LEU A 79 27.58 -2.60 38.61
N PRO A 80 28.37 -2.19 37.61
CA PRO A 80 29.00 -0.87 37.59
C PRO A 80 27.96 0.25 37.35
N PRO A 81 28.26 1.50 37.74
CA PRO A 81 27.31 2.61 37.69
C PRO A 81 26.98 3.04 36.25
N VAL A 82 25.70 3.36 36.05
CA VAL A 82 25.12 3.93 34.83
C VAL A 82 25.73 5.32 34.56
N PRO A 83 26.21 5.65 33.35
CA PRO A 83 26.60 7.01 33.00
C PRO A 83 25.36 7.92 32.85
N PRO A 84 25.45 9.21 33.20
CA PRO A 84 24.32 10.13 33.09
C PRO A 84 23.90 10.36 31.62
N PRO A 85 22.64 10.75 31.38
CA PRO A 85 22.07 10.82 30.04
C PRO A 85 22.73 11.91 29.19
N ILE A 86 23.21 11.50 28.02
CA ILE A 86 23.68 12.41 26.97
C ILE A 86 22.46 13.14 26.41
N LYS A 87 22.38 14.46 26.62
CA LYS A 87 21.49 15.33 25.86
C LYS A 87 21.87 15.25 24.37
N ARG A 88 21.02 14.61 23.56
CA ARG A 88 21.13 14.67 22.10
C ARG A 88 20.33 15.88 21.61
N GLU A 89 20.94 17.06 21.67
CA GLU A 89 20.58 18.15 20.76
C GLU A 89 21.15 17.79 19.39
N GLY A 90 20.29 17.47 18.42
CA GLY A 90 20.75 17.17 17.06
C GLY A 90 19.75 16.50 16.13
N GLY A 91 18.59 16.04 16.61
CA GLY A 91 17.58 15.39 15.76
C GLY A 91 16.60 16.33 15.07
N VAL A 92 16.26 17.45 15.72
CA VAL A 92 15.15 18.33 15.27
C VAL A 92 15.52 19.20 14.08
N HIS A 93 16.80 19.62 13.97
CA HIS A 93 17.21 20.51 12.88
C HIS A 93 17.32 19.83 11.51
N ILE A 94 17.69 18.55 11.47
CA ILE A 94 17.85 17.83 10.19
C ILE A 94 16.49 17.55 9.56
N VAL A 95 15.47 17.26 10.36
CA VAL A 95 14.11 17.01 9.86
C VAL A 95 13.45 18.30 9.37
N GLN A 96 13.68 19.43 10.03
CA GLN A 96 13.14 20.73 9.61
C GLN A 96 13.72 21.19 8.27
N GLU A 97 15.01 20.93 8.01
CA GLU A 97 15.69 21.32 6.77
C GLU A 97 15.21 20.51 5.54
N MET A 98 14.73 19.28 5.77
CA MET A 98 14.13 18.42 4.72
C MET A 98 12.66 18.77 4.41
N ILE A 99 11.95 19.44 5.34
CA ILE A 99 10.57 19.91 5.14
C ILE A 99 10.53 21.09 4.16
N ASP A 100 11.55 21.96 4.18
CA ASP A 100 11.55 23.20 3.40
C ASP A 100 12.13 23.05 1.98
N ASN A 101 12.86 21.97 1.66
CA ASN A 101 13.52 21.78 0.37
C ASN A 101 13.46 20.32 -0.13
N PRO A 102 12.39 19.90 -0.84
CA PRO A 102 12.39 18.61 -1.53
C PRO A 102 13.47 18.57 -2.62
N PRO A 103 14.10 17.40 -2.87
CA PRO A 103 15.14 17.27 -3.88
C PRO A 103 14.57 17.63 -5.26
N PRO A 104 15.30 18.42 -6.07
CA PRO A 104 14.82 18.83 -7.38
C PRO A 104 14.66 17.60 -8.27
N VAL A 105 13.43 17.37 -8.75
CA VAL A 105 13.16 16.43 -9.83
C VAL A 105 13.94 16.92 -11.05
N ARG A 106 15.08 16.29 -11.33
CA ARG A 106 15.87 16.55 -12.53
C ARG A 106 15.20 15.89 -13.72
N THR A 107 14.18 16.55 -14.28
CA THR A 107 13.73 16.28 -15.64
C THR A 107 14.78 16.84 -16.61
N ASN A 108 15.79 16.03 -16.93
CA ASN A 108 16.65 16.29 -18.08
C ASN A 108 15.86 16.03 -19.38
N LEU A 109 14.81 16.82 -19.64
CA LEU A 109 14.25 16.92 -20.98
C LEU A 109 15.14 17.89 -21.75
N LYS A 110 15.96 17.38 -22.68
CA LYS A 110 16.47 18.22 -23.78
C LYS A 110 15.25 18.90 -24.38
N VAL A 111 15.24 20.23 -24.40
CA VAL A 111 14.16 21.04 -24.99
C VAL A 111 14.22 20.86 -26.51
N THR A 112 13.75 19.71 -26.98
CA THR A 112 13.27 19.54 -28.35
C THR A 112 11.95 20.29 -28.41
N LYS A 113 11.91 21.35 -29.21
CA LYS A 113 10.68 22.08 -29.50
C LYS A 113 9.62 21.07 -29.96
N ILE A 114 8.48 21.03 -29.27
CA ILE A 114 7.34 20.18 -29.62
C ILE A 114 6.62 20.90 -30.77
N GLU A 115 6.63 20.30 -31.96
CA GLU A 115 6.13 20.92 -33.18
C GLU A 115 4.90 20.22 -33.76
N THR A 116 4.56 19.03 -33.24
CA THR A 116 3.46 18.21 -33.77
C THR A 116 2.58 17.64 -32.67
N VAL A 117 1.33 17.34 -33.03
CA VAL A 117 0.37 16.65 -32.16
C VAL A 117 0.89 15.28 -31.74
N ASP A 118 1.56 14.54 -32.64
CA ASP A 118 2.11 13.23 -32.34
C ASP A 118 3.23 13.30 -31.28
N GLN A 119 4.15 14.27 -31.38
CA GLN A 119 5.17 14.47 -30.35
C GLN A 119 4.58 14.83 -28.98
N ALA A 120 3.56 15.70 -28.95
CA ALA A 120 2.89 16.04 -27.70
C ALA A 120 2.17 14.83 -27.09
N TYR A 121 1.51 14.02 -27.94
CA TYR A 121 0.86 12.79 -27.54
C TYR A 121 1.86 11.78 -26.97
N ASP A 122 2.99 11.56 -27.64
CA ASP A 122 4.02 10.61 -27.20
C ASP A 122 4.62 11.00 -25.85
N ILE A 123 4.80 12.31 -25.60
CA ILE A 123 5.30 12.81 -24.32
C ILE A 123 4.27 12.58 -23.19
N LEU A 124 3.00 12.90 -23.41
CA LEU A 124 1.94 12.64 -22.42
C LEU A 124 1.74 11.15 -22.17
N SER A 125 1.66 10.36 -23.24
CA SER A 125 1.53 8.91 -23.17
C SER A 125 2.71 8.28 -22.42
N SER A 126 3.94 8.73 -22.68
CA SER A 126 5.12 8.24 -21.97
C SER A 126 5.10 8.63 -20.49
N LEU A 127 4.63 9.82 -20.14
CA LEU A 127 4.49 10.23 -18.74
C LEU A 127 3.51 9.31 -18.00
N VAL A 128 2.32 9.09 -18.56
CA VAL A 128 1.28 8.22 -18.00
C VAL A 128 1.82 6.81 -17.82
N THR A 129 2.37 6.19 -18.88
CA THR A 129 2.87 4.82 -18.81
C THR A 129 4.03 4.67 -17.84
N LYS A 130 5.00 5.59 -17.83
CA LYS A 130 6.13 5.52 -16.89
C LYS A 130 5.67 5.61 -15.44
N TYR A 131 4.65 6.43 -15.18
CA TYR A 131 4.12 6.58 -13.84
C TYR A 131 3.34 5.33 -13.40
N GLU A 132 2.48 4.78 -14.26
CA GLU A 132 1.82 3.50 -14.01
C GLU A 132 2.81 2.35 -13.79
N ASP A 133 3.87 2.27 -14.60
CA ASP A 133 4.94 1.29 -14.46
C ASP A 133 5.66 1.45 -13.11
N SER A 134 5.89 2.68 -12.64
CA SER A 134 6.48 2.96 -11.33
C SER A 134 5.63 2.37 -10.20
N LEU A 135 4.32 2.68 -10.19
CA LEU A 135 3.39 2.17 -9.18
C LEU A 135 3.30 0.64 -9.20
N ASN A 136 3.32 0.04 -10.39
CA ASN A 136 3.28 -1.40 -10.55
C ASN A 136 4.60 -2.07 -10.11
N ASN A 137 5.75 -1.42 -10.31
CA ASN A 137 7.03 -1.93 -9.82
C ASN A 137 7.09 -1.93 -8.29
N GLU A 138 6.61 -0.86 -7.63
CA GLU A 138 6.47 -0.82 -6.16
C GLU A 138 5.67 -2.01 -5.63
N ARG A 139 4.53 -2.34 -6.27
CA ARG A 139 3.73 -3.52 -5.91
C ARG A 139 4.48 -4.83 -6.12
N ILE A 140 5.21 -4.97 -7.23
CA ILE A 140 5.97 -6.19 -7.54
C ILE A 140 7.08 -6.41 -6.52
N GLU A 141 7.80 -5.34 -6.13
CA GLU A 141 8.86 -5.40 -5.13
C GLU A 141 8.31 -5.79 -3.74
N PHE A 142 7.07 -5.39 -3.44
CA PHE A 142 6.40 -5.72 -2.19
C PHE A 142 5.78 -7.11 -2.15
N ALA A 143 5.46 -7.73 -3.29
CA ALA A 143 4.67 -8.97 -3.36
C ALA A 143 5.21 -10.12 -2.50
N ASP A 144 6.53 -10.24 -2.36
CA ASP A 144 7.17 -11.28 -1.54
C ASP A 144 6.96 -11.08 -0.02
N ASN A 145 6.51 -9.89 0.40
CA ASN A 145 6.28 -9.49 1.80
C ASN A 145 4.79 -9.31 2.13
N GLU A 146 3.89 -9.41 1.15
CA GLU A 146 2.47 -9.13 1.33
C GLU A 146 1.84 -10.00 2.43
N GLU A 147 2.23 -11.27 2.52
CA GLU A 147 1.70 -12.21 3.52
C GLU A 147 2.14 -11.91 4.97
N MET A 148 3.12 -11.02 5.16
CA MET A 148 3.59 -10.64 6.50
C MET A 148 2.66 -9.66 7.21
N TYR A 149 1.82 -8.95 6.45
CA TYR A 149 0.95 -7.88 6.95
C TYR A 149 -0.50 -8.21 6.63
N GLY A 150 -1.44 -8.04 7.59
CA GLY A 150 -2.86 -8.17 7.22
C GLY A 150 -3.89 -8.33 8.32
N LEU A 151 -3.59 -9.00 9.44
CA LEU A 151 -4.66 -9.31 10.41
C LEU A 151 -5.27 -8.05 11.05
N LEU A 152 -4.43 -7.09 11.44
CA LEU A 152 -4.89 -5.83 12.03
C LEU A 152 -5.39 -4.82 10.99
N TYR A 153 -4.82 -4.86 9.78
CA TYR A 153 -5.33 -4.10 8.64
C TYR A 153 -6.75 -4.51 8.27
N ASP A 154 -7.01 -5.82 8.15
CA ASP A 154 -8.33 -6.35 7.83
C ASP A 154 -9.34 -6.03 8.95
N ALA A 155 -8.90 -5.96 10.21
CA ALA A 155 -9.73 -5.54 11.33
C ALA A 155 -10.08 -4.05 11.25
N ALA A 156 -9.09 -3.18 11.02
CA ALA A 156 -9.27 -1.75 10.84
C ALA A 156 -10.14 -1.41 9.61
N LEU A 157 -10.00 -2.17 8.52
CA LEU A 157 -10.77 -2.00 7.29
C LEU A 157 -12.20 -2.56 7.39
N ARG A 158 -12.42 -3.62 8.17
CA ARG A 158 -13.77 -4.14 8.45
C ARG A 158 -14.67 -3.07 9.07
N SER A 159 -14.14 -2.22 9.94
CA SER A 159 -14.88 -1.08 10.51
C SER A 159 -15.26 -0.01 9.48
N LEU A 160 -14.54 0.07 8.37
CA LEU A 160 -14.86 0.93 7.23
C LEU A 160 -15.81 0.27 6.23
N LYS A 161 -16.19 -1.01 6.44
CA LYS A 161 -16.89 -1.87 5.47
C LYS A 161 -16.12 -2.09 4.16
N ASP A 162 -14.80 -1.93 4.22
CA ASP A 162 -13.87 -1.99 3.09
C ASP A 162 -12.82 -3.09 3.33
N SER A 163 -13.27 -4.24 3.84
CA SER A 163 -12.39 -5.33 4.31
C SER A 163 -11.48 -5.93 3.24
N ASP A 164 -11.75 -5.68 1.97
CA ASP A 164 -10.97 -6.12 0.81
C ASP A 164 -10.01 -5.05 0.30
N LYS A 165 -9.97 -3.85 0.90
CA LYS A 165 -9.19 -2.71 0.40
C LYS A 165 -7.78 -2.56 1.00
N ARG A 166 -7.17 -3.67 1.42
CA ARG A 166 -5.85 -3.66 2.06
C ARG A 166 -4.76 -3.25 1.08
N ASP A 167 -4.82 -3.78 -0.13
CA ASP A 167 -3.85 -3.48 -1.19
C ASP A 167 -3.85 -1.98 -1.53
N GLU A 168 -5.02 -1.33 -1.47
CA GLU A 168 -5.19 0.09 -1.72
C GLU A 168 -4.55 0.96 -0.64
N VAL A 169 -4.55 0.51 0.62
CA VAL A 169 -3.81 1.15 1.72
C VAL A 169 -2.31 1.03 1.48
N PHE A 170 -1.83 -0.15 1.08
CA PHE A 170 -0.42 -0.37 0.77
C PHE A 170 0.03 0.45 -0.45
N ALA A 171 -0.81 0.53 -1.48
CA ALA A 171 -0.58 1.32 -2.69
C ALA A 171 -0.51 2.83 -2.39
N ALA A 172 -1.33 3.34 -1.47
CA ALA A 172 -1.26 4.73 -1.02
C ALA A 172 0.09 5.04 -0.34
N LEU A 173 0.68 4.05 0.34
CA LEU A 173 2.01 4.14 0.96
C LEU A 173 3.14 3.72 0.00
N GLY A 174 2.86 3.57 -1.29
CA GLY A 174 3.85 3.16 -2.29
C GLY A 174 4.50 1.81 -1.99
N HIS A 175 3.74 0.91 -1.34
CA HIS A 175 4.17 -0.42 -0.92
C HIS A 175 5.50 -0.44 -0.13
N ASP A 176 5.75 0.63 0.63
CA ASP A 176 6.99 0.82 1.38
C ASP A 176 7.00 -0.04 2.63
N ILE A 177 7.76 -1.13 2.58
CA ILE A 177 7.82 -2.15 3.64
C ILE A 177 8.10 -1.52 5.00
N ALA A 178 9.05 -0.60 5.10
CA ALA A 178 9.41 0.00 6.39
C ALA A 178 8.27 0.83 6.99
N VAL A 179 7.51 1.52 6.14
CA VAL A 179 6.35 2.33 6.58
C VAL A 179 5.17 1.42 6.93
N ILE A 180 4.94 0.37 6.15
CA ILE A 180 3.88 -0.62 6.42
C ILE A 180 4.16 -1.34 7.74
N ASP A 181 5.39 -1.78 7.97
CA ASP A 181 5.83 -2.38 9.23
C ASP A 181 5.56 -1.45 10.44
N LYS A 182 5.89 -0.16 10.30
CA LYS A 182 5.59 0.83 11.33
C LYS A 182 4.11 1.10 11.54
N LEU A 183 3.31 1.01 10.48
CA LEU A 183 1.88 1.12 10.64
C LEU A 183 1.29 -0.12 11.34
N ASP A 184 1.85 -1.32 11.12
CA ASP A 184 1.44 -2.53 11.85
C ASP A 184 1.76 -2.42 13.35
N ASP A 185 2.97 -1.98 13.73
CA ASP A 185 3.36 -1.66 15.12
C ASP A 185 2.36 -0.70 15.80
N ILE A 186 1.96 0.35 15.08
CA ILE A 186 0.99 1.36 15.54
C ILE A 186 -0.38 0.71 15.76
N LEU A 187 -0.82 -0.13 14.83
CA LEU A 187 -2.10 -0.82 14.93
C LEU A 187 -2.10 -1.75 16.14
N ASP A 188 -1.03 -2.51 16.36
CA ASP A 188 -0.84 -3.37 17.54
C ASP A 188 -0.98 -2.57 18.84
N LEU A 189 -0.36 -1.39 18.91
CA LEU A 189 -0.40 -0.52 20.09
C LEU A 189 -1.79 0.11 20.34
N ILE A 190 -2.54 0.40 19.28
CA ILE A 190 -3.81 1.12 19.36
C ILE A 190 -5.01 0.16 19.50
N PHE A 191 -5.00 -1.00 18.86
CA PHE A 191 -6.09 -1.98 18.76
C PHE A 191 -6.13 -3.02 19.91
N VAL A 192 -5.78 -2.61 21.13
CA VAL A 192 -5.78 -3.50 22.32
C VAL A 192 -7.21 -3.95 22.72
N ASP A 193 -8.25 -3.25 22.28
CA ASP A 193 -9.66 -3.63 22.45
C ASP A 193 -10.44 -3.29 21.17
N GLU A 194 -10.97 -4.31 20.48
CA GLU A 194 -11.72 -4.20 19.22
C GLU A 194 -12.90 -3.19 19.29
N THR A 195 -13.33 -2.82 20.49
CA THR A 195 -14.47 -1.93 20.73
C THR A 195 -14.11 -0.44 20.76
N VAL A 196 -12.83 -0.08 20.93
CA VAL A 196 -12.37 1.32 20.96
C VAL A 196 -11.70 1.65 19.63
N TYR A 197 -12.52 1.71 18.59
CA TYR A 197 -12.08 2.14 17.28
C TYR A 197 -11.53 3.56 17.35
N SER A 198 -10.22 3.70 17.16
CA SER A 198 -9.56 5.01 17.15
C SER A 198 -10.02 5.78 15.92
N VAL A 199 -10.79 6.85 16.14
CA VAL A 199 -11.21 7.82 15.11
C VAL A 199 -10.01 8.27 14.26
N VAL A 200 -8.82 8.31 14.86
CA VAL A 200 -7.59 8.71 14.18
C VAL A 200 -7.14 7.68 13.14
N ILE A 201 -7.17 6.37 13.46
CA ILE A 201 -6.86 5.31 12.49
C ILE A 201 -7.90 5.28 11.37
N LYS A 202 -9.17 5.45 11.74
CA LYS A 202 -10.26 5.56 10.76
C LYS A 202 -9.94 6.60 9.69
N ASN A 203 -9.65 7.83 10.14
CA ASN A 203 -9.42 8.95 9.25
C ASN A 203 -8.18 8.71 8.38
N LEU A 204 -7.10 8.17 8.97
CA LEU A 204 -5.90 7.83 8.21
C LEU A 204 -6.20 6.85 7.07
N PHE A 205 -6.97 5.79 7.35
CA PHE A 205 -7.32 4.79 6.34
C PHE A 205 -8.25 5.38 5.28
N GLU A 206 -9.25 6.18 5.65
CA GLU A 206 -10.11 6.88 4.68
C GLU A 206 -9.28 7.79 3.74
N GLU A 207 -8.29 8.53 4.28
CA GLU A 207 -7.40 9.37 3.48
C GLU A 207 -6.50 8.56 2.54
N LEU A 208 -5.94 7.43 3.00
CA LEU A 208 -5.13 6.54 2.17
C LEU A 208 -5.96 5.94 1.02
N LEU A 209 -7.18 5.50 1.31
CA LEU A 209 -8.10 4.97 0.31
C LEU A 209 -8.48 6.03 -0.73
N GLU A 210 -8.75 7.26 -0.30
CA GLU A 210 -9.08 8.38 -1.20
C GLU A 210 -7.90 8.73 -2.13
N ILE A 211 -6.66 8.74 -1.62
CA ILE A 211 -5.46 8.95 -2.43
C ILE A 211 -5.33 7.90 -3.53
N THR A 212 -5.52 6.62 -3.18
CA THR A 212 -5.47 5.52 -4.16
C THR A 212 -6.60 5.64 -5.17
N GLU A 213 -7.85 5.86 -4.73
CA GLU A 213 -9.01 5.97 -5.62
C GLU A 213 -8.83 7.09 -6.65
N ILE A 214 -8.42 8.29 -6.24
CA ILE A 214 -8.21 9.42 -7.16
C ILE A 214 -7.04 9.12 -8.11
N THR A 215 -5.99 8.45 -7.63
CA THR A 215 -4.84 8.08 -8.48
C THR A 215 -5.27 7.10 -9.57
N GLU A 216 -6.01 6.05 -9.21
CA GLU A 216 -6.53 5.07 -10.17
C GLU A 216 -7.51 5.71 -11.16
N GLU A 217 -8.39 6.60 -10.68
CA GLU A 217 -9.32 7.34 -11.52
C GLU A 217 -8.57 8.11 -12.62
N VAL A 218 -7.49 8.81 -12.27
CA VAL A 218 -6.71 9.61 -13.23
C VAL A 218 -5.99 8.73 -14.25
N PHE A 219 -5.24 7.72 -13.80
CA PHE A 219 -4.35 6.97 -14.69
C PHE A 219 -5.06 5.81 -15.39
N SER A 220 -5.83 5.01 -14.66
CA SER A 220 -6.48 3.80 -15.17
C SER A 220 -7.79 4.09 -15.92
N GLU A 221 -8.54 5.12 -15.52
CA GLU A 221 -9.84 5.43 -16.12
C GLU A 221 -9.77 6.60 -17.11
N ILE A 222 -9.42 7.80 -16.60
CA ILE A 222 -9.47 9.05 -17.36
C ILE A 222 -8.38 9.09 -18.46
N LEU A 223 -7.15 8.73 -18.12
CA LEU A 223 -5.99 8.72 -19.03
C LEU A 223 -5.69 7.34 -19.60
N SER A 224 -6.69 6.46 -19.59
CA SER A 224 -6.66 5.21 -20.34
C SER A 224 -6.33 5.44 -21.83
N LYS A 225 -5.99 4.37 -22.55
CA LYS A 225 -5.74 4.43 -24.01
C LYS A 225 -6.85 5.15 -24.77
N GLU A 226 -8.11 4.98 -24.36
CA GLU A 226 -9.23 5.69 -24.96
C GLU A 226 -9.20 7.19 -24.65
N GLY A 227 -8.95 7.57 -23.39
CA GLY A 227 -8.83 8.96 -22.96
C GLY A 227 -7.69 9.71 -23.66
N LEU A 228 -6.51 9.08 -23.75
CA LEU A 228 -5.38 9.64 -24.51
C LEU A 228 -5.74 9.84 -25.99
N ASN A 229 -6.44 8.89 -26.61
CA ASN A 229 -6.90 9.03 -27.99
C ASN A 229 -7.93 10.15 -28.17
N LYS A 230 -8.80 10.42 -27.18
CA LYS A 230 -9.69 11.58 -27.18
C LYS A 230 -8.90 12.89 -27.14
N LEU A 231 -7.89 12.98 -26.27
CA LEU A 231 -6.99 14.15 -26.21
C LEU A 231 -6.24 14.36 -27.52
N LYS A 232 -5.77 13.29 -28.18
CA LYS A 232 -5.09 13.37 -29.48
C LYS A 232 -5.92 14.10 -30.53
N LYS A 233 -7.23 13.85 -30.57
CA LYS A 233 -8.18 14.49 -31.50
C LYS A 233 -8.43 15.97 -31.19
N LYS A 234 -8.10 16.44 -29.98
CA LYS A 234 -8.31 17.82 -29.52
C LYS A 234 -7.15 18.75 -29.85
N GLY A 235 -6.03 18.21 -30.31
CA GLY A 235 -4.88 18.99 -30.77
C GLY A 235 -3.84 19.26 -29.69
N MET A 236 -2.72 19.85 -30.14
CA MET A 236 -1.47 19.94 -29.39
C MET A 236 -1.60 20.72 -28.07
N ASP A 237 -2.23 21.89 -28.10
CA ASP A 237 -2.34 22.77 -26.91
C ASP A 237 -3.08 22.10 -25.75
N VAL A 238 -4.12 21.32 -26.08
CA VAL A 238 -4.90 20.57 -25.10
C VAL A 238 -4.05 19.48 -24.47
N ILE A 239 -3.28 18.75 -25.27
CA ILE A 239 -2.36 17.69 -24.80
C ILE A 239 -1.30 18.28 -23.86
N LEU A 240 -0.67 19.39 -24.25
CA LEU A 240 0.37 20.05 -23.44
C LEU A 240 -0.18 20.60 -22.12
N LYS A 241 -1.39 21.14 -22.13
CA LYS A 241 -2.08 21.56 -20.90
C LYS A 241 -2.37 20.38 -19.99
N THR A 242 -2.89 19.28 -20.54
CA THR A 242 -3.10 18.04 -19.77
C THR A 242 -1.79 17.49 -19.23
N TYR A 243 -0.70 17.51 -19.99
CA TYR A 243 0.64 17.12 -19.51
C TYR A 243 1.05 17.92 -18.26
N SER A 244 0.87 19.25 -18.28
CA SER A 244 1.17 20.09 -17.11
C SER A 244 0.28 19.75 -15.91
N ASP A 245 -1.01 19.50 -16.13
CA ASP A 245 -1.95 19.15 -15.06
C ASP A 245 -1.64 17.76 -14.45
N VAL A 246 -1.28 16.78 -15.28
CA VAL A 246 -0.84 15.44 -14.84
C VAL A 246 0.47 15.50 -14.07
N THR A 247 1.44 16.28 -14.55
CA THR A 247 2.72 16.48 -13.84
C THR A 247 2.48 17.04 -12.44
N LYS A 248 1.64 18.07 -12.32
CA LYS A 248 1.25 18.64 -11.02
C LYS A 248 0.49 17.66 -10.13
N PHE A 249 -0.34 16.80 -10.72
CA PHE A 249 -1.05 15.76 -9.99
C PHE A 249 -0.06 14.80 -9.34
N ILE A 250 0.90 14.28 -10.12
CA ILE A 250 1.97 13.40 -9.63
C ILE A 250 2.77 14.08 -8.51
N GLU A 251 3.27 15.29 -8.76
CA GLU A 251 4.04 16.03 -7.75
C GLU A 251 3.26 16.26 -6.44
N THR A 252 1.96 16.53 -6.55
CA THR A 252 1.09 16.73 -5.38
C THR A 252 0.92 15.43 -4.60
N ARG A 253 0.67 14.31 -5.30
CA ARG A 253 0.53 12.99 -4.69
C ARG A 253 1.81 12.54 -4.00
N GLU A 254 2.96 12.63 -4.68
CA GLU A 254 4.24 12.20 -4.11
C GLU A 254 4.61 13.01 -2.86
N ARG A 255 4.34 14.32 -2.87
CA ARG A 255 4.54 15.17 -1.70
C ARG A 255 3.62 14.79 -0.55
N LEU A 256 2.34 14.52 -0.84
CA LEU A 256 1.36 14.09 0.15
C LEU A 256 1.75 12.76 0.80
N ILE A 257 2.09 11.76 -0.03
CA ILE A 257 2.54 10.43 0.44
C ILE A 257 3.82 10.55 1.26
N GLY A 258 4.79 11.34 0.81
CA GLY A 258 6.03 11.58 1.56
C GLY A 258 5.77 12.11 2.98
N LYS A 259 4.81 13.03 3.13
CA LYS A 259 4.40 13.52 4.45
C LYS A 259 3.69 12.46 5.28
N LEU A 260 2.81 11.65 4.67
CA LEU A 260 2.11 10.56 5.38
C LEU A 260 3.09 9.52 5.90
N LYS A 261 4.01 9.08 5.05
CA LYS A 261 5.09 8.15 5.42
C LYS A 261 5.90 8.69 6.60
N ASN A 262 6.34 9.95 6.54
CA ASN A 262 7.10 10.56 7.62
C ASN A 262 6.32 10.57 8.94
N GLN A 263 5.03 10.91 8.91
CA GLN A 263 4.20 10.93 10.11
C GLN A 263 3.97 9.53 10.70
N ILE A 264 3.74 8.52 9.86
CA ILE A 264 3.68 7.12 10.30
C ILE A 264 5.00 6.69 10.94
N MET A 265 6.13 7.00 10.32
CA MET A 265 7.45 6.65 10.85
C MET A 265 7.75 7.35 12.19
N LEU A 266 7.35 8.62 12.34
CA LEU A 266 7.49 9.36 13.59
C LEU A 266 6.61 8.77 14.70
N ALA A 267 5.35 8.46 14.39
CA ALA A 267 4.42 7.85 15.33
C ALA A 267 4.90 6.45 15.77
N GLY A 268 5.31 5.59 14.82
CA GLY A 268 5.79 4.23 15.07
C GLY A 268 7.18 4.15 15.73
N GLY A 269 7.79 5.30 16.05
CA GLY A 269 9.01 5.41 16.85
C GLY A 269 8.78 5.51 18.36
N SER A 270 7.52 5.47 18.81
CA SER A 270 7.15 5.65 20.22
C SER A 270 6.20 4.55 20.71
N ASP A 271 6.45 4.05 21.92
CA ASP A 271 5.54 3.15 22.63
C ASP A 271 4.45 3.90 23.44
N ASP A 272 4.49 5.25 23.44
CA ASP A 272 3.47 6.07 24.10
C ASP A 272 2.25 6.21 23.21
N ARG A 273 1.20 5.46 23.54
CA ARG A 273 -0.09 5.47 22.83
C ARG A 273 -0.68 6.87 22.62
N GLN A 274 -0.56 7.76 23.60
CA GLN A 274 -1.12 9.10 23.47
C GLN A 274 -0.30 9.93 22.47
N PHE A 275 1.02 9.82 22.51
CA PHE A 275 1.91 10.42 21.52
C PHE A 275 1.59 9.92 20.09
N VAL A 276 1.42 8.60 19.91
CA VAL A 276 1.06 8.02 18.60
C VAL A 276 -0.26 8.58 18.09
N ILE A 277 -1.30 8.62 18.94
CA ILE A 277 -2.60 9.21 18.59
C ILE A 277 -2.43 10.69 18.21
N ASP A 278 -1.64 11.44 18.97
CA ASP A 278 -1.43 12.86 18.71
C ASP A 278 -0.72 13.11 17.38
N GLN A 279 0.32 12.33 17.05
CA GLN A 279 1.05 12.41 15.78
C GLN A 279 0.17 12.04 14.59
N LEU A 280 -0.62 10.97 14.70
CA LEU A 280 -1.54 10.58 13.62
C LEU A 280 -2.69 11.58 13.46
N ASP A 281 -3.17 12.21 14.54
CA ASP A 281 -4.18 13.28 14.44
C ASP A 281 -3.56 14.62 13.98
N GLU A 282 -2.24 14.80 14.12
CA GLU A 282 -1.51 15.96 13.59
C GLU A 282 -1.56 16.03 12.06
N ILE A 283 -1.60 14.86 11.39
CA ILE A 283 -1.89 14.73 9.94
C ILE A 283 -3.12 15.56 9.56
N ARG A 284 -4.14 15.58 10.44
CA ARG A 284 -5.40 16.29 10.22
C ARG A 284 -5.45 17.68 10.85
N ARG A 285 -4.85 17.86 12.05
CA ARG A 285 -4.88 19.14 12.80
C ARG A 285 -4.04 20.23 12.15
N HIS A 286 -3.00 19.89 11.39
CA HIS A 286 -2.33 20.86 10.52
C HIS A 286 -3.15 21.10 9.24
N GLY A 287 -4.24 21.85 9.40
CA GLY A 287 -5.22 22.26 8.37
C GLY A 287 -4.68 23.14 7.23
N ALA A 288 -3.48 22.85 6.70
CA ALA A 288 -2.92 23.52 5.53
C ALA A 288 -2.18 22.58 4.55
N GLY A 289 -1.85 21.33 4.94
CA GLY A 289 -1.07 20.41 4.10
C GLY A 289 -1.90 19.32 3.43
N PHE A 290 -2.29 18.31 4.20
CA PHE A 290 -2.83 17.04 3.67
C PHE A 290 -4.18 17.20 2.98
N GLN A 291 -5.17 17.76 3.68
CA GLN A 291 -6.51 17.98 3.12
C GLN A 291 -6.50 18.96 1.94
N VAL A 292 -5.57 19.93 1.94
CA VAL A 292 -5.36 20.85 0.81
C VAL A 292 -4.77 20.10 -0.40
N GLU A 293 -3.83 19.19 -0.17
CA GLU A 293 -3.22 18.36 -1.22
C GLU A 293 -4.22 17.36 -1.80
N ILE A 294 -5.02 16.68 -0.96
CA ILE A 294 -6.12 15.81 -1.42
C ILE A 294 -7.11 16.64 -2.24
N SER A 295 -7.56 17.79 -1.74
CA SER A 295 -8.46 18.68 -2.49
C SER A 295 -7.85 19.16 -3.81
N THR A 296 -6.53 19.39 -3.84
CA THR A 296 -5.80 19.75 -5.05
C THR A 296 -5.77 18.59 -6.04
N MET A 297 -5.53 17.36 -5.58
CA MET A 297 -5.61 16.15 -6.40
C MET A 297 -7.02 15.98 -7.00
N ILE A 298 -8.08 16.12 -6.20
CA ILE A 298 -9.48 16.05 -6.67
C ILE A 298 -9.75 17.11 -7.74
N SER A 299 -9.30 18.35 -7.51
CA SER A 299 -9.46 19.46 -8.45
C SER A 299 -8.73 19.19 -9.77
N LEU A 300 -7.51 18.65 -9.71
CA LEU A 300 -6.72 18.26 -10.88
C LEU A 300 -7.37 17.08 -11.62
N SER A 301 -7.80 16.02 -10.93
CA SER A 301 -8.55 14.89 -11.51
C SER A 301 -9.78 15.41 -12.27
N SER A 302 -10.61 16.23 -11.61
CA SER A 302 -11.80 16.85 -12.19
C SER A 302 -11.49 17.75 -13.39
N LYS A 303 -10.35 18.42 -13.40
CA LYS A 303 -9.90 19.26 -14.52
C LYS A 303 -9.48 18.40 -15.71
N ILE A 304 -8.69 17.35 -15.46
CA ILE A 304 -8.24 16.40 -16.49
C ILE A 304 -9.46 15.70 -17.11
N ARG A 305 -10.36 15.16 -16.29
CA ARG A 305 -11.61 14.52 -16.71
C ARG A 305 -12.42 15.40 -17.65
N ARG A 306 -12.68 16.65 -17.26
CA ARG A 306 -13.44 17.61 -18.09
C ARG A 306 -12.79 17.87 -19.44
N VAL A 307 -11.46 17.92 -19.52
CA VAL A 307 -10.75 18.12 -20.78
C VAL A 307 -10.84 16.89 -21.68
N VAL A 308 -10.79 15.69 -21.10
CA VAL A 308 -10.90 14.41 -21.83
C VAL A 308 -12.33 14.18 -22.34
N GLU A 309 -13.35 14.44 -21.51
CA GLU A 309 -14.74 14.03 -21.77
C GLU A 309 -15.59 15.07 -22.52
N ARG A 310 -15.30 16.37 -22.42
CA ARG A 310 -16.05 17.37 -23.19
C ARG A 310 -15.77 17.18 -24.66
N ASN A 311 -16.79 17.22 -25.52
CA ASN A 311 -16.62 17.17 -26.98
C ASN A 311 -16.04 18.47 -27.49
#